data_AF-A0AAV4JIB1-F1
#
_entry.id   AF-A0AAV4JIB1-F1
#
_cell.length_a   1.000
_cell.length_b   1.000
_cell.length_c   1.000
_cell.angle_alpha   90.00
_cell.angle_beta   90.00
_cell.angle_gamma   90.00
#
_symmetry.space_group_name_H-M   'P 1'
#
loop_
_entity.id
_entity.type
_entity.pdbx_description
1 polymer ?
#
loop_
_entity_poly.entity_id
_entity_poly.type
_entity_poly.pdbx_seq_one_letter_code
_entity_poly.pdbx_strand_id
1 'polypeptide(L)'
;MSDCPVTGLTYLEKRDLESSWRKLIGTTPREFKNAGINLVLWMFDNIPNMRGRFTKFQANNTRSNLVADEMFLAHTQSVILAIDSIIKMLDNPSKLKVKLQSLVKSHVGQTPPIGSEYFEPFAARFHVFLVAALGVPEDSDEVAAWTKFLYALCSLVKVEEDAQRKVAKATAQQGAPCCWIL
;
A
#
# COMPACT_ATOMS: atom_id res chain seq x y z
N MET A 1 18.77 -15.09 -14.34
CA MET A 1 18.08 -13.80 -14.13
C MET A 1 18.33 -13.40 -12.69
N SER A 2 18.87 -12.20 -12.43
CA SER A 2 19.06 -11.72 -11.05
C SER A 2 17.74 -11.23 -10.47
N ASP A 3 17.61 -11.32 -9.15
CA ASP A 3 16.44 -10.84 -8.42
C ASP A 3 16.22 -9.34 -8.61
N CYS A 4 14.98 -8.89 -8.45
CA CYS A 4 14.64 -7.47 -8.54
C CYS A 4 15.38 -6.70 -7.44
N PRO A 5 16.23 -5.70 -7.78
CA PRO A 5 17.03 -4.99 -6.78
C PRO A 5 16.20 -4.09 -5.85
N VAL A 6 14.91 -3.90 -6.13
CA VAL A 6 13.99 -3.05 -5.34
C VAL A 6 13.20 -3.88 -4.33
N THR A 7 12.76 -5.08 -4.72
CA THR A 7 11.83 -5.90 -3.94
C THR A 7 12.42 -7.26 -3.54
N GLY A 8 13.56 -7.64 -4.10
CA GLY A 8 14.15 -8.98 -3.96
C GLY A 8 13.39 -10.08 -4.72
N LEU A 9 12.34 -9.75 -5.49
CA LEU A 9 11.52 -10.74 -6.17
C LEU A 9 12.28 -11.42 -7.30
N THR A 10 12.22 -12.75 -7.35
CA THR A 10 12.71 -13.59 -8.44
C THR A 10 11.80 -13.45 -9.68
N TYR A 11 12.21 -14.03 -10.80
CA TYR A 11 11.35 -14.10 -11.99
C TYR A 11 10.04 -14.86 -11.73
N LEU A 12 10.09 -15.97 -10.99
CA LEU A 12 8.90 -16.79 -10.70
C LEU A 12 7.93 -16.04 -9.78
N GLU A 13 8.43 -15.47 -8.68
CA GLU A 13 7.61 -14.70 -7.74
C GLU A 13 6.91 -13.51 -8.42
N LYS A 14 7.57 -12.85 -9.40
CA LYS A 14 6.92 -11.79 -10.20
C LYS A 14 5.75 -12.33 -11.02
N ARG A 15 5.90 -13.51 -11.62
CA ARG A 15 4.81 -14.16 -12.37
C ARG A 15 3.67 -14.59 -11.45
N ASP A 16 3.97 -15.04 -10.25
CA ASP A 16 2.96 -15.43 -9.26
C ASP A 16 2.15 -14.23 -8.79
N LEU A 17 2.81 -13.09 -8.56
CA LEU A 17 2.16 -11.79 -8.32
C LEU A 17 1.25 -11.37 -9.47
N GLU A 18 1.75 -11.37 -10.71
CA GLU A 18 0.98 -10.95 -11.89
C GLU A 18 -0.22 -11.88 -12.14
N SER A 19 0.00 -13.18 -12.01
CA SER A 19 -1.03 -14.21 -12.19
C SER A 19 -2.15 -14.06 -11.16
N SER A 20 -1.81 -13.99 -9.86
CA SER A 20 -2.78 -13.81 -8.79
C SER A 20 -3.47 -12.46 -8.88
N TRP A 21 -2.75 -11.38 -9.18
CA TRP A 21 -3.34 -10.05 -9.37
C TRP A 21 -4.41 -10.04 -10.45
N ARG A 22 -4.11 -10.65 -11.62
CA ARG A 22 -5.07 -10.77 -12.73
C ARG A 22 -6.31 -11.57 -12.35
N LYS A 23 -6.17 -12.64 -11.56
CA LYS A 23 -7.32 -13.39 -11.02
C LYS A 23 -8.15 -12.50 -10.07
N LEU A 24 -7.48 -11.71 -9.24
CA LEU A 24 -8.10 -10.86 -8.22
C LEU A 24 -8.92 -9.71 -8.83
N ILE A 25 -8.38 -9.06 -9.86
CA ILE A 25 -9.04 -7.92 -10.53
C ILE A 25 -10.05 -8.32 -11.61
N GLY A 26 -10.08 -9.60 -11.99
CA GLY A 26 -10.94 -10.12 -13.04
C GLY A 26 -10.55 -9.63 -14.45
N THR A 27 -11.48 -9.82 -15.39
CA THR A 27 -11.26 -9.50 -16.81
C THR A 27 -12.21 -8.42 -17.34
N THR A 28 -13.20 -8.01 -16.53
CA THR A 28 -14.18 -6.98 -16.89
C THR A 28 -13.99 -5.70 -16.06
N PRO A 29 -14.42 -4.52 -16.57
CA PRO A 29 -14.41 -3.29 -15.79
C PRO A 29 -15.21 -3.37 -14.48
N ARG A 30 -16.27 -4.18 -14.46
CA ARG A 30 -17.10 -4.40 -13.27
C ARG A 30 -16.35 -5.17 -12.19
N GLU A 31 -15.66 -6.24 -12.57
CA GLU A 31 -14.83 -7.03 -11.64
C GLU A 31 -13.69 -6.18 -11.09
N PHE A 32 -13.01 -5.42 -11.95
CA PHE A 32 -11.93 -4.51 -11.55
C PHE A 32 -12.41 -3.49 -10.51
N LYS A 33 -13.57 -2.87 -10.76
CA LYS A 33 -14.19 -1.95 -9.80
C LYS A 33 -14.50 -2.64 -8.46
N ASN A 34 -15.10 -3.82 -8.52
CA ASN A 34 -15.49 -4.59 -7.33
C ASN A 34 -14.26 -5.06 -6.53
N ALA A 35 -13.15 -5.41 -7.18
CA ALA A 35 -11.91 -5.78 -6.52
C ALA A 35 -11.37 -4.63 -5.65
N GLY A 36 -11.39 -3.40 -6.16
CA GLY A 36 -11.01 -2.21 -5.38
C GLY A 36 -11.92 -1.97 -4.18
N ILE A 37 -13.24 -2.11 -4.36
CA ILE A 37 -14.22 -1.98 -3.27
C ILE A 37 -13.96 -3.03 -2.20
N ASN A 38 -13.80 -4.29 -2.60
CA ASN A 38 -13.59 -5.41 -1.67
C ASN A 38 -12.28 -5.25 -0.89
N LEU A 39 -11.20 -4.82 -1.55
CA LEU A 39 -9.92 -4.57 -0.90
C LEU A 39 -10.03 -3.48 0.17
N VAL A 40 -10.59 -2.32 -0.16
CA VAL A 40 -10.67 -1.20 0.81
C VAL A 40 -11.61 -1.52 1.97
N LEU A 41 -12.74 -2.18 1.71
CA LEU A 41 -13.61 -2.63 2.80
C LEU A 41 -12.93 -3.67 3.69
N TRP A 42 -12.20 -4.62 3.10
CA TRP A 42 -11.41 -5.57 3.87
C TRP A 42 -10.36 -4.84 4.72
N MET A 43 -9.68 -3.82 4.19
CA MET A 43 -8.73 -3.02 4.96
C MET A 43 -9.39 -2.30 6.14
N PHE A 44 -10.61 -1.78 5.97
CA PHE A 44 -11.36 -1.12 7.04
C PHE A 44 -11.71 -2.05 8.20
N ASP A 45 -11.91 -3.33 7.91
CA ASP A 45 -12.32 -4.32 8.90
C ASP A 45 -11.12 -5.02 9.55
N ASN A 46 -9.96 -5.01 8.89
CA ASN A 46 -8.80 -5.82 9.30
C ASN A 46 -7.55 -5.02 9.69
N ILE A 47 -7.46 -3.74 9.31
CA ILE A 47 -6.28 -2.91 9.59
C ILE A 47 -6.61 -1.90 10.71
N PRO A 48 -5.87 -1.92 11.84
CA PRO A 48 -6.13 -1.03 12.97
C PRO A 48 -6.18 0.44 12.56
N ASN A 49 -7.14 1.19 13.12
CA ASN A 49 -7.32 2.64 12.93
C ASN A 49 -7.51 3.10 11.46
N MET A 50 -7.63 2.19 10.49
CA MET A 50 -7.66 2.51 9.06
C MET A 50 -8.84 3.44 8.72
N ARG A 51 -10.03 3.19 9.26
CA ARG A 51 -11.21 4.04 9.04
C ARG A 51 -10.97 5.50 9.46
N GLY A 52 -10.18 5.73 10.52
CA GLY A 52 -9.85 7.07 11.01
C GLY A 52 -8.99 7.91 10.05
N ARG A 53 -8.46 7.31 8.98
CA ARG A 53 -7.69 8.01 7.93
C ARG A 53 -8.56 8.64 6.84
N PHE A 54 -9.83 8.26 6.78
CA PHE A 54 -10.74 8.67 5.71
C PHE A 54 -11.74 9.69 6.23
N THR A 55 -11.47 10.96 5.94
CA THR A 55 -12.30 12.10 6.39
C THR A 55 -13.19 12.68 5.29
N LYS A 56 -12.95 12.29 4.02
CA LYS A 56 -13.72 12.77 2.85
C LYS A 56 -15.06 12.07 2.64
N PHE A 57 -15.32 11.01 3.40
CA PHE A 57 -16.58 10.28 3.46
C PHE A 57 -16.73 9.68 4.86
N GLN A 58 -17.95 9.26 5.22
CA GLN A 58 -18.22 8.67 6.53
C GLN A 58 -17.69 7.22 6.58
N ALA A 59 -16.41 7.07 6.88
CA ALA A 59 -15.73 5.77 6.81
C ALA A 59 -16.25 4.73 7.81
N ASN A 60 -16.97 5.12 8.87
CA ASN A 60 -17.61 4.21 9.83
C ASN A 60 -19.05 3.82 9.43
N ASN A 61 -19.51 4.23 8.24
CA ASN A 61 -20.84 3.90 7.77
C ASN A 61 -20.95 2.42 7.38
N THR A 62 -22.19 1.96 7.19
CA THR A 62 -22.45 0.59 6.75
C THR A 62 -21.89 0.34 5.35
N ARG A 63 -21.63 -0.93 5.02
CA ARG A 63 -21.18 -1.32 3.67
C ARG A 63 -22.08 -0.78 2.57
N SER A 64 -23.41 -0.86 2.74
CA SER A 64 -24.39 -0.36 1.75
C SER A 64 -24.25 1.13 1.50
N ASN A 65 -24.01 1.90 2.54
CA ASN A 65 -23.86 3.36 2.43
C ASN A 65 -22.50 3.73 1.84
N LEU A 66 -21.43 3.00 2.19
CA LEU A 66 -20.10 3.21 1.59
C LEU A 66 -20.11 2.95 0.08
N VAL A 67 -20.70 1.84 -0.38
CA VAL A 67 -20.72 1.53 -1.83
C VAL A 67 -21.62 2.46 -2.65
N ALA A 68 -22.43 3.29 -2.00
CA ALA A 68 -23.21 4.36 -2.60
C ALA A 68 -22.50 5.73 -2.55
N ASP A 69 -21.41 5.87 -1.80
CA ASP A 69 -20.67 7.11 -1.64
C ASP A 69 -19.64 7.30 -2.77
N GLU A 70 -19.76 8.40 -3.53
CA GLU A 70 -18.91 8.67 -4.69
C GLU A 70 -17.43 8.87 -4.31
N MET A 71 -17.15 9.47 -3.16
CA MET A 71 -15.78 9.72 -2.69
C MET A 71 -15.11 8.42 -2.24
N PHE A 72 -15.86 7.53 -1.59
CA PHE A 72 -15.42 6.17 -1.29
C PHE A 72 -15.11 5.42 -2.59
N LEU A 73 -16.04 5.40 -3.55
CA LEU A 73 -15.84 4.73 -4.83
C LEU A 73 -14.61 5.27 -5.57
N ALA A 74 -14.44 6.58 -5.67
CA ALA A 74 -13.28 7.20 -6.30
C ALA A 74 -11.95 6.80 -5.62
N HIS A 75 -11.95 6.75 -4.28
CA HIS A 75 -10.77 6.28 -3.55
C HIS A 75 -10.45 4.81 -3.85
N THR A 76 -11.46 3.93 -3.84
CA THR A 76 -11.25 2.50 -4.14
C THR A 76 -10.66 2.28 -5.53
N GLN A 77 -11.09 3.10 -6.52
CA GLN A 77 -10.53 3.06 -7.87
C GLN A 77 -9.08 3.57 -7.91
N SER A 78 -8.77 4.62 -7.15
CA SER A 78 -7.40 5.14 -7.05
C SER A 78 -6.43 4.11 -6.47
N VAL A 79 -6.85 3.37 -5.44
CA VAL A 79 -6.04 2.31 -4.81
C VAL A 79 -5.79 1.16 -5.78
N ILE A 80 -6.84 0.60 -6.38
CA ILE A 80 -6.68 -0.56 -7.26
C ILE A 80 -5.85 -0.21 -8.52
N LEU A 81 -6.01 1.00 -9.08
CA LEU A 81 -5.19 1.48 -10.18
C LEU A 81 -3.72 1.70 -9.79
N ALA A 82 -3.45 2.15 -8.57
CA ALA A 82 -2.09 2.32 -8.08
C ALA A 82 -1.38 0.97 -7.96
N ILE A 83 -2.05 -0.05 -7.41
CA ILE A 83 -1.51 -1.41 -7.29
C ILE A 83 -1.31 -2.01 -8.69
N ASP A 84 -2.31 -1.92 -9.57
CA ASP A 84 -2.20 -2.41 -10.95
C ASP A 84 -1.03 -1.78 -11.72
N SER A 85 -0.86 -0.46 -11.57
CA SER A 85 0.29 0.25 -12.15
C SER A 85 1.62 -0.23 -11.60
N ILE A 86 1.71 -0.64 -10.34
CA ILE A 86 2.94 -1.14 -9.73
C ILE A 86 3.25 -2.55 -10.24
N ILE A 87 2.25 -3.43 -10.28
CA ILE A 87 2.40 -4.80 -10.78
C ILE A 87 2.86 -4.80 -12.25
N LYS A 88 2.30 -3.93 -13.09
CA LYS A 88 2.75 -3.75 -14.50
C LYS A 88 4.19 -3.24 -14.65
N MET A 89 4.84 -2.81 -13.57
CA MET A 89 6.23 -2.33 -13.59
C MET A 89 7.23 -3.34 -13.02
N LEU A 90 6.81 -4.56 -12.63
CA LEU A 90 7.69 -5.54 -11.98
C LEU A 90 8.92 -5.93 -12.82
N ASP A 91 8.80 -5.90 -14.15
CA ASP A 91 9.91 -6.16 -15.08
C ASP A 91 10.74 -4.92 -15.43
N ASN A 92 10.43 -3.76 -14.84
CA ASN A 92 11.21 -2.54 -14.99
C ASN A 92 11.63 -1.98 -13.62
N PRO A 93 12.75 -2.47 -13.04
CA PRO A 93 13.17 -2.10 -11.70
C PRO A 93 13.37 -0.59 -11.47
N SER A 94 13.84 0.15 -12.49
CA SER A 94 14.04 1.60 -12.35
C SER A 94 12.71 2.35 -12.27
N LYS A 95 11.74 2.02 -13.13
CA LYS A 95 10.38 2.59 -13.05
C LYS A 95 9.65 2.16 -11.78
N LEU A 96 9.77 0.88 -11.39
CA LEU A 96 9.22 0.35 -10.15
C LEU A 96 9.72 1.13 -8.94
N LYS A 97 11.03 1.35 -8.84
CA LYS A 97 11.64 2.12 -7.75
C LYS A 97 11.03 3.52 -7.65
N VAL A 98 10.95 4.25 -8.77
CA VAL A 98 10.38 5.61 -8.80
C VAL A 98 8.91 5.60 -8.36
N LYS A 99 8.12 4.63 -8.84
CA LYS A 99 6.71 4.51 -8.49
C LYS A 99 6.50 4.20 -7.01
N LEU A 100 7.26 3.26 -6.45
CA LEU A 100 7.18 2.92 -5.02
C LEU A 100 7.64 4.08 -4.14
N GLN A 101 8.73 4.77 -4.50
CA GLN A 101 9.19 5.95 -3.77
C GLN A 101 8.15 7.08 -3.79
N SER A 102 7.49 7.32 -4.93
CA SER A 102 6.40 8.30 -5.03
C SER A 102 5.19 7.91 -4.18
N LEU A 103 4.80 6.63 -4.19
CA LEU A 103 3.73 6.11 -3.36
C LEU A 103 4.02 6.34 -1.86
N VAL A 104 5.20 5.92 -1.42
CA VAL A 104 5.62 6.00 -0.02
C VAL A 104 5.68 7.46 0.44
N LYS A 105 6.32 8.35 -0.33
CA LYS A 105 6.37 9.79 -0.02
C LYS A 105 4.99 10.40 0.13
N SER A 106 4.07 10.05 -0.76
CA SER A 106 2.69 10.55 -0.75
C SER A 106 1.90 10.10 0.49
N HIS A 107 2.20 8.93 1.05
CA HIS A 107 1.52 8.42 2.26
C HIS A 107 2.18 8.93 3.54
N VAL A 108 3.50 8.80 3.66
CA VAL A 108 4.24 9.23 4.85
C VAL A 108 4.16 10.76 5.01
N GLY A 109 4.17 11.52 3.90
CA GLY A 109 4.06 12.98 3.92
C GLY A 109 2.65 13.55 4.19
N GLN A 110 1.65 12.72 4.49
CA GLN A 110 0.32 13.23 4.87
C GLN A 110 0.32 13.86 6.26
N THR A 111 -0.72 14.67 6.54
CA THR A 111 -0.94 15.24 7.87
C THR A 111 -2.28 14.77 8.45
N PRO A 112 -2.28 13.86 9.45
CA PRO A 112 -1.10 13.19 10.00
C PRO A 112 -0.54 12.12 9.03
N PRO A 113 0.67 11.61 9.24
CA PRO A 113 1.29 10.61 8.36
C PRO A 113 0.47 9.33 8.21
N ILE A 114 0.64 8.65 7.09
CA ILE A 114 0.23 7.24 6.91
C ILE A 114 1.51 6.43 6.76
N GLY A 115 2.04 5.98 7.89
CA GLY A 115 3.34 5.34 8.01
C GLY A 115 3.29 3.84 8.27
N SER A 116 4.37 3.32 8.87
CA SER A 116 4.55 1.91 9.21
C SER A 116 3.39 1.36 10.03
N GLU A 117 2.75 2.18 10.86
CA GLU A 117 1.59 1.81 11.68
C GLU A 117 0.37 1.33 10.87
N TYR A 118 0.28 1.68 9.58
CA TYR A 118 -0.75 1.18 8.66
C TYR A 118 -0.21 0.14 7.67
N PHE A 119 1.00 0.34 7.16
CA PHE A 119 1.58 -0.54 6.14
C PHE A 119 2.00 -1.91 6.71
N GLU A 120 2.54 -1.98 7.93
CA GLU A 120 2.96 -3.25 8.53
C GLU A 120 1.78 -4.17 8.84
N PRO A 121 0.69 -3.72 9.49
CA PRO A 121 -0.46 -4.60 9.71
C PRO A 121 -1.12 -5.01 8.39
N PHE A 122 -1.09 -4.14 7.37
CA PHE A 122 -1.54 -4.48 6.02
C PHE A 122 -0.71 -5.62 5.42
N ALA A 123 0.62 -5.50 5.40
CA ALA A 123 1.51 -6.54 4.92
C ALA A 123 1.33 -7.86 5.69
N ALA A 124 1.22 -7.78 7.01
CA ALA A 124 1.08 -8.94 7.88
C ALA A 124 -0.25 -9.69 7.66
N ARG A 125 -1.33 -9.02 7.27
CA ARG A 125 -2.67 -9.62 7.13
C ARG A 125 -3.10 -9.89 5.69
N PHE A 126 -2.38 -9.37 4.69
CA PHE A 126 -2.82 -9.45 3.29
C PHE A 126 -2.98 -10.88 2.77
N HIS A 127 -2.23 -11.85 3.31
CA HIS A 127 -2.41 -13.26 2.99
C HIS A 127 -3.84 -13.75 3.23
N VAL A 128 -4.51 -13.30 4.31
CA VAL A 128 -5.90 -13.65 4.62
C VAL A 128 -6.84 -13.17 3.52
N PHE A 129 -6.61 -11.96 3.00
CA PHE A 129 -7.38 -11.42 1.88
C PHE A 129 -7.20 -12.27 0.62
N LEU A 130 -5.95 -12.63 0.29
CA LEU A 130 -5.64 -13.44 -0.90
C LEU A 130 -6.28 -14.82 -0.84
N VAL A 131 -6.13 -15.52 0.28
CA VAL A 131 -6.70 -16.86 0.51
C VAL A 131 -8.22 -16.81 0.35
N ALA A 132 -8.88 -15.83 0.97
CA ALA A 132 -10.33 -15.67 0.86
C ALA A 132 -10.79 -15.27 -0.55
N ALA A 133 -10.06 -14.39 -1.23
CA ALA A 133 -10.44 -13.86 -2.54
C ALA A 133 -10.19 -14.85 -3.68
N LEU A 134 -9.15 -15.67 -3.59
CA LEU A 134 -8.70 -16.55 -4.66
C LEU A 134 -8.91 -18.05 -4.37
N GLY A 135 -9.22 -18.42 -3.13
CA GLY A 135 -9.35 -19.82 -2.72
C GLY A 135 -8.03 -20.59 -2.80
N VAL A 136 -6.90 -19.90 -2.63
CA VAL A 136 -5.56 -20.51 -2.63
C VAL A 136 -5.13 -20.93 -1.22
N PRO A 137 -4.25 -21.94 -1.06
CA PRO A 137 -3.66 -22.28 0.24
C PRO A 137 -2.86 -21.13 0.85
N GLU A 138 -2.75 -21.09 2.18
CA GLU A 138 -1.94 -20.08 2.90
C GLU A 138 -0.45 -20.15 2.57
N ASP A 139 0.06 -21.33 2.21
CA ASP A 139 1.45 -21.60 1.87
C ASP A 139 1.71 -21.57 0.35
N SER A 140 0.79 -21.02 -0.45
CA SER A 140 0.96 -20.95 -1.90
C SER A 140 2.08 -19.98 -2.31
N ASP A 141 2.67 -20.24 -3.48
CA ASP A 141 3.71 -19.38 -4.06
C ASP A 141 3.19 -17.94 -4.26
N GLU A 142 1.90 -17.78 -4.60
CA GLU A 142 1.30 -16.45 -4.73
C GLU A 142 1.26 -15.71 -3.39
N VAL A 143 0.89 -16.39 -2.29
CA VAL A 143 0.89 -15.79 -0.95
C VAL A 143 2.31 -15.40 -0.53
N ALA A 144 3.30 -16.26 -0.79
CA ALA A 144 4.69 -15.99 -0.49
C ALA A 144 5.21 -14.77 -1.28
N ALA A 145 4.90 -14.68 -2.57
CA ALA A 145 5.33 -13.58 -3.43
C ALA A 145 4.71 -12.23 -3.02
N TRP A 146 3.41 -12.20 -2.69
CA TRP A 146 2.73 -11.01 -2.13
C TRP A 146 3.30 -10.59 -0.80
N THR A 147 3.56 -11.55 0.09
CA THR A 147 4.16 -11.28 1.40
C THR A 147 5.51 -10.61 1.24
N LYS A 148 6.39 -11.18 0.40
CA LYS A 148 7.72 -10.63 0.12
C LYS A 148 7.63 -9.21 -0.47
N PHE A 149 6.75 -9.00 -1.45
CA PHE A 149 6.53 -7.68 -2.05
C PHE A 149 6.08 -6.62 -1.01
N LEU A 150 5.12 -6.96 -0.15
CA LEU A 150 4.58 -6.03 0.83
C LEU A 150 5.58 -5.72 1.95
N TYR A 151 6.41 -6.68 2.37
CA TYR A 151 7.49 -6.40 3.32
C TYR A 151 8.62 -5.54 2.72
N ALA A 152 8.90 -5.68 1.43
CA ALA A 152 9.78 -4.74 0.74
C ALA A 152 9.19 -3.32 0.72
N LEU A 153 7.88 -3.17 0.49
CA LEU A 153 7.19 -1.88 0.59
C LEU A 153 7.25 -1.30 2.01
N CYS A 154 7.02 -2.10 3.05
CA CYS A 154 7.17 -1.66 4.44
C CYS A 154 8.59 -1.16 4.74
N SER A 155 9.61 -1.81 4.18
CA SER A 155 10.99 -1.38 4.34
C SER A 155 11.23 0.01 3.72
N LEU A 156 10.63 0.29 2.56
CA LEU A 156 10.68 1.61 1.93
C LEU A 156 9.95 2.67 2.75
N VAL A 157 8.81 2.32 3.37
CA VAL A 157 8.06 3.22 4.28
C VAL A 157 8.93 3.64 5.46
N LYS A 158 9.58 2.69 6.14
CA LYS A 158 10.49 2.98 7.27
C LYS A 158 11.63 3.92 6.88
N VAL A 159 12.23 3.70 5.70
CA VAL A 159 13.30 4.56 5.18
C VAL A 159 12.81 6.00 4.98
N GLU A 160 11.61 6.19 4.44
CA GLU A 160 11.03 7.52 4.25
C GLU A 160 10.66 8.17 5.59
N GLU A 161 10.08 7.44 6.54
CA GLU A 161 9.80 7.94 7.88
C GLU A 161 11.08 8.41 8.59
N ASP A 162 12.16 7.63 8.51
CA ASP A 162 13.47 8.02 9.04
C ASP A 162 14.02 9.27 8.37
N ALA A 163 13.85 9.40 7.05
CA ALA A 163 14.25 10.59 6.31
C ALA A 163 13.47 11.83 6.78
N GLN A 164 12.14 11.73 6.91
CA GLN A 164 11.31 12.84 7.39
C GLN A 164 11.60 13.20 8.85
N ARG A 165 11.84 12.20 9.72
CA ARG A 165 12.29 12.44 11.11
C ARG A 165 13.61 13.20 11.17
N LYS A 166 14.59 12.87 10.32
CA LYS A 166 15.87 13.58 10.24
C LYS A 166 15.71 15.03 9.79
N VAL A 167 14.88 15.26 8.76
CA VAL A 167 14.57 16.62 8.28
C VAL A 167 13.90 17.45 9.37
N ALA A 168 12.87 16.92 10.04
CA ALA A 168 12.18 17.62 11.12
C ALA A 168 13.11 18.00 12.28
N LYS A 169 14.03 17.09 12.68
CA LYS A 169 15.04 17.39 13.70
C LYS A 169 15.99 18.50 13.27
N ALA A 170 16.47 18.47 12.02
CA ALA A 170 17.36 19.51 11.51
C ALA A 170 16.68 20.89 11.46
N THR A 171 15.43 20.95 11.02
CA THR A 171 14.63 22.19 11.01
C THR A 171 14.38 22.73 12.42
N ALA A 172 14.08 21.86 13.39
CA ALA A 172 13.89 22.27 14.78
C ALA A 172 15.18 22.82 15.42
N GLN A 173 16.34 22.24 15.09
CA GLN A 173 17.64 22.71 15.57
C GLN A 173 18.06 24.06 14.95
N GLN A 174 17.67 24.33 13.69
CA GLN A 174 17.91 25.62 13.02
C GLN A 174 16.97 26.75 13.48
N GLY A 175 15.80 26.39 14.04
CA GLY A 175 14.82 27.35 14.59
C GLY A 175 15.01 27.70 16.07
N ALA A 176 15.99 27.09 16.75
CA ALA A 176 16.33 27.49 18.12
C ALA A 176 17.02 28.86 18.07
N PRO A 177 16.51 29.90 18.77
CA PRO A 177 17.16 31.20 18.76
C PRO A 177 18.57 31.02 19.31
N CYS A 178 19.58 31.42 18.52
CA CYS A 178 20.91 31.67 19.04
C CYS A 178 20.74 32.62 20.22
N CYS A 179 20.85 32.07 21.43
CA CYS A 179 20.94 32.85 22.65
C CYS A 179 22.29 33.55 22.56
N TRP A 180 22.28 34.78 22.03
CA TRP A 180 23.42 35.66 22.06
C TRP A 180 23.69 35.96 23.53
N ILE A 181 24.87 35.51 23.92
CA ILE A 181 25.63 35.81 25.13
C ILE A 181 25.42 37.30 25.50
N LEU A 182 24.84 37.52 26.69
CA LEU A 182 25.03 38.76 27.46
C LEU A 182 26.35 38.65 28.22
#